data_AF-A0AAV1R219-F1
#
_entry.id   AF-A0AAV1R219-F1
#
_cell.length_a   1.000
_cell.length_b   1.000
_cell.length_c   1.000
_cell.angle_alpha   90.00
_cell.angle_beta   90.00
_cell.angle_gamma   90.00
#
_symmetry.space_group_name_H-M   'P 1'
#
loop_
_entity.id
_entity.type
_entity.pdbx_description
1 polymer ?
#
loop_
_entity_poly.entity_id
_entity_poly.type
_entity_poly.pdbx_seq_one_letter_code
_entity_poly.pdbx_strand_id
1 'polypeptide(L)'
;MSGLGSSDDVEWEQKDSAATYRNTWQIAVYFHKSDNLCILDSKEGMNITLQPSSFGIVAGSPVLHAFNDEAKFAPMNGPRKHIKIKGTGKFLAYSSKKPKEIMLIGEKVEFEWSSNGTLSFEVPWIGGKLSDAIISIS
;
A
#
# COMPACT_ATOMS: atom_id res chain seq x y z
N MET A 1 -7.05 -17.55 17.99
CA MET A 1 -8.40 -17.00 17.75
C MET A 1 -8.52 -16.69 16.27
N SER A 2 -9.63 -17.05 15.63
CA SER A 2 -9.88 -16.82 14.21
C SER A 2 -11.12 -15.96 14.04
N GLY A 3 -11.05 -14.97 13.15
CA GLY A 3 -12.16 -14.09 12.82
C GLY A 3 -12.14 -13.73 11.34
N LEU A 4 -13.31 -13.40 10.81
CA LEU A 4 -13.47 -12.85 9.47
C LEU A 4 -13.45 -11.32 9.61
N GLY A 5 -12.63 -10.65 8.81
CA GLY A 5 -12.64 -9.18 8.68
C GLY A 5 -13.01 -8.78 7.26
N SER A 6 -13.90 -7.79 7.13
CA SER A 6 -14.32 -7.19 5.86
C SER A 6 -13.95 -5.70 5.82
N SER A 7 -14.01 -5.10 4.62
CA SER A 7 -13.92 -3.65 4.46
C SER A 7 -14.99 -2.90 5.27
N ASP A 8 -16.15 -3.51 5.51
CA ASP A 8 -17.22 -2.91 6.32
C ASP A 8 -16.88 -2.82 7.82
N ASP A 9 -15.93 -3.61 8.30
CA ASP A 9 -15.47 -3.57 9.70
C ASP A 9 -14.46 -2.43 9.96
N VAL A 10 -14.05 -1.71 8.91
CA VAL A 10 -13.11 -0.59 9.01
C VAL A 10 -13.86 0.72 9.21
N GLU A 11 -13.44 1.50 10.21
CA GLU A 11 -13.99 2.84 10.48
C GLU A 11 -13.48 3.88 9.46
N TRP A 12 -14.07 3.92 8.27
CA TRP A 12 -13.70 4.85 7.20
C TRP A 12 -14.06 6.32 7.48
N GLU A 13 -15.04 6.56 8.36
CA GLU A 13 -15.67 7.88 8.54
C GLU A 13 -14.98 8.74 9.62
N GLN A 14 -13.83 8.33 10.15
CA GLN A 14 -13.05 9.18 11.06
C GLN A 14 -12.54 10.48 10.40
N LYS A 15 -12.45 10.52 9.06
CA LYS A 15 -12.19 11.73 8.27
C LYS A 15 -13.03 11.73 7.00
N ASP A 16 -13.62 12.87 6.64
CA ASP A 16 -14.44 13.02 5.42
C ASP A 16 -13.72 12.57 4.14
N SER A 17 -12.40 12.81 4.06
CA SER A 17 -11.59 12.37 2.93
C SER A 17 -11.50 10.85 2.80
N ALA A 18 -11.59 10.11 3.91
CA ALA A 18 -11.48 8.66 3.95
C ALA A 18 -12.83 7.95 3.68
N ALA A 19 -13.95 8.61 3.96
CA ALA A 19 -15.29 8.08 3.67
C ALA A 19 -15.49 7.74 2.18
N THR A 20 -14.82 8.48 1.29
CA THR A 20 -14.85 8.22 -0.17
C THR A 20 -14.29 6.84 -0.56
N TYR A 21 -13.49 6.21 0.30
CA TYR A 21 -12.88 4.91 0.03
C TYR A 21 -13.71 3.71 0.54
N ARG A 22 -14.79 3.95 1.29
CA ARG A 22 -15.66 2.87 1.82
C ARG A 22 -16.19 1.93 0.75
N ASN A 23 -16.46 2.46 -0.44
CA ASN A 23 -16.98 1.72 -1.59
C ASN A 23 -15.91 1.30 -2.59
N THR A 24 -14.61 1.37 -2.24
CA THR A 24 -13.55 0.93 -3.16
C THR A 24 -13.67 -0.56 -3.41
N TRP A 25 -13.54 -0.96 -4.68
CA TRP A 25 -13.72 -2.36 -5.05
C TRP A 25 -12.64 -3.28 -4.49
N GLN A 26 -11.41 -2.78 -4.34
CA GLN A 26 -10.23 -3.54 -3.92
C GLN A 26 -9.41 -2.81 -2.86
N ILE A 27 -8.84 -3.58 -1.93
CA ILE A 27 -7.93 -3.10 -0.89
C ILE A 27 -6.65 -3.91 -0.94
N ALA A 28 -5.50 -3.23 -0.89
CA ALA A 28 -4.21 -3.85 -0.67
C ALA A 28 -3.98 -3.97 0.83
N VAL A 29 -3.71 -5.19 1.28
CA VAL A 29 -3.55 -5.52 2.70
C VAL A 29 -2.15 -6.07 2.93
N TYR A 30 -1.39 -5.38 3.77
CA TYR A 30 -0.03 -5.75 4.14
C TYR A 30 0.01 -6.28 5.57
N PHE A 31 0.54 -7.49 5.73
CA PHE A 31 0.76 -8.15 7.01
C PHE A 31 2.20 -7.97 7.47
N HIS A 32 2.41 -7.10 8.47
CA HIS A 32 3.74 -6.74 8.93
C HIS A 32 4.58 -7.94 9.41
N LYS A 33 3.95 -8.89 10.13
CA LYS A 33 4.67 -10.05 10.70
C LYS A 33 5.13 -11.07 9.66
N SER A 34 4.36 -11.27 8.59
CA SER A 34 4.66 -12.26 7.54
C SER A 34 5.30 -11.63 6.31
N ASP A 35 5.57 -10.31 6.33
CA ASP A 35 6.04 -9.51 5.20
C ASP A 35 5.32 -9.84 3.88
N ASN A 36 3.98 -9.90 3.95
CA ASN A 36 3.14 -10.33 2.83
C ASN A 36 2.12 -9.24 2.48
N LEU A 37 1.99 -8.97 1.19
CA LEU A 37 0.95 -8.10 0.63
C LEU A 37 -0.02 -8.94 -0.23
N CYS A 38 -1.31 -8.80 0.04
CA CYS A 38 -2.37 -9.39 -0.77
C CYS A 38 -3.39 -8.32 -1.24
N ILE A 39 -4.15 -8.66 -2.28
CA ILE A 39 -5.26 -7.85 -2.76
C ILE A 39 -6.55 -8.57 -2.41
N LEU A 40 -7.47 -7.85 -1.78
CA LEU A 40 -8.79 -8.34 -1.43
C LEU A 40 -9.83 -7.55 -2.21
N ASP A 41 -10.82 -8.25 -2.74
CA ASP A 41 -12.06 -7.60 -3.15
C ASP A 41 -12.84 -7.19 -1.90
N SER A 42 -13.43 -5.99 -1.90
CA SER A 42 -14.15 -5.39 -0.77
C SER A 42 -15.33 -6.22 -0.24
N LYS A 43 -15.85 -7.14 -1.07
CA LYS A 43 -16.94 -8.07 -0.72
C LYS A 43 -16.44 -9.39 -0.16
N GLU A 44 -15.14 -9.66 -0.24
CA GLU A 44 -14.52 -10.85 0.29
C GLU A 44 -13.99 -10.57 1.70
N GLY A 45 -14.32 -11.46 2.63
CA GLY A 45 -13.76 -11.41 3.97
C GLY A 45 -12.37 -12.04 4.02
N MET A 46 -11.48 -11.46 4.83
CA MET A 46 -10.17 -12.03 5.11
C MET A 46 -10.21 -12.84 6.39
N ASN A 47 -9.73 -14.08 6.33
CA ASN A 47 -9.51 -14.88 7.53
C ASN A 47 -8.23 -14.41 8.23
N ILE A 48 -8.39 -13.89 9.45
CA ILE A 48 -7.27 -13.52 10.32
C ILE A 48 -7.16 -14.57 11.42
N THR A 49 -5.97 -15.17 11.54
CA THR A 49 -5.65 -16.11 12.62
C THR A 49 -4.51 -15.56 13.46
N LEU A 50 -4.76 -15.38 14.76
CA LEU A 50 -3.75 -14.97 15.73
C LEU A 50 -3.45 -16.12 16.70
N GLN A 51 -2.16 -16.31 16.98
CA GLN A 51 -1.70 -17.21 18.03
C GLN A 51 -2.07 -16.64 19.41
N PRO A 52 -2.34 -17.49 20.42
CA PRO A 52 -2.55 -17.03 21.80
C PRO A 52 -1.42 -16.10 22.26
N SER A 53 -1.77 -15.04 22.99
CA SER A 53 -0.82 -14.04 23.50
C SER A 53 0.00 -13.33 22.41
N SER A 54 -0.53 -13.18 21.20
CA SER A 54 0.10 -12.45 20.10
C SER A 54 -0.81 -11.37 19.51
N PHE A 55 -0.19 -10.32 18.95
CA PHE A 55 -0.87 -9.31 18.13
C PHE A 55 -0.33 -9.34 16.70
N GLY A 56 -1.13 -8.92 15.72
CA GLY A 56 -0.71 -8.70 14.33
C GLY A 56 -1.02 -7.28 13.93
N ILE A 57 -0.10 -6.62 13.22
CA ILE A 57 -0.35 -5.32 12.59
C ILE A 57 -0.60 -5.58 11.12
N VAL A 58 -1.73 -5.07 10.64
CA VAL A 58 -2.14 -5.14 9.25
C VAL A 58 -2.40 -3.72 8.77
N ALA A 59 -1.84 -3.36 7.62
CA ALA A 59 -2.06 -2.06 6.99
C ALA A 59 -2.91 -2.26 5.73
N GLY A 60 -4.03 -1.55 5.64
CA GLY A 60 -4.90 -1.55 4.47
C GLY A 60 -4.77 -0.24 3.69
N SER A 61 -4.70 -0.32 2.37
CA SER A 61 -4.78 0.85 1.49
C SER A 61 -5.76 0.57 0.34
N PRO A 62 -6.66 1.51 0.01
CA PRO A 62 -7.53 1.35 -1.14
C PRO A 62 -6.68 1.21 -2.42
N VAL A 63 -7.10 0.29 -3.29
CA VAL A 63 -6.53 0.13 -4.63
C VAL A 63 -7.23 1.10 -5.55
N LEU A 64 -6.47 2.00 -6.16
CA LEU A 64 -6.99 3.04 -7.02
C LEU A 64 -6.65 2.74 -8.47
N HIS A 65 -7.61 3.01 -9.36
CA HIS A 65 -7.33 3.06 -10.79
C HIS A 65 -6.50 4.30 -11.08
N ALA A 66 -5.36 4.09 -11.74
CA ALA A 66 -4.37 5.11 -12.04
C ALA A 66 -3.96 4.97 -13.51
N PHE A 67 -3.36 6.04 -14.05
CA PHE A 67 -2.84 6.05 -15.43
C PHE A 67 -3.92 5.71 -16.48
N ASN A 68 -5.01 6.49 -16.52
CA ASN A 68 -6.13 6.29 -17.46
C ASN A 68 -6.76 4.88 -17.37
N ASP A 69 -6.93 4.37 -16.14
CA ASP A 69 -7.44 3.02 -15.84
C ASP A 69 -6.55 1.85 -16.28
N GLU A 70 -5.36 2.11 -16.83
CA GLU A 70 -4.48 1.06 -17.31
C GLU A 70 -3.66 0.37 -16.19
N ALA A 71 -3.54 0.99 -15.01
CA ALA A 71 -2.86 0.39 -13.88
C ALA A 71 -3.63 0.60 -12.58
N LYS A 72 -3.51 -0.35 -11.66
CA LYS A 72 -4.01 -0.25 -10.29
C LYS A 72 -2.84 0.01 -9.35
N PHE A 73 -3.01 0.96 -8.44
CA PHE A 73 -1.96 1.36 -7.51
C PHE A 73 -2.54 1.60 -6.12
N ALA A 74 -1.88 1.04 -5.09
CA ALA A 74 -2.23 1.29 -3.69
C ALA A 74 -0.99 1.83 -2.96
N PRO A 75 -0.82 3.16 -2.91
CA PRO A 75 0.16 3.79 -2.06
C PRO A 75 -0.38 3.83 -0.64
N MET A 76 0.42 3.39 0.34
CA MET A 76 0.03 3.52 1.75
C MET A 76 -0.08 4.99 2.24
N ASN A 77 0.07 5.99 1.35
CA ASN A 77 0.03 7.43 1.62
C ASN A 77 -0.79 8.28 0.59
N GLY A 78 -1.70 7.68 -0.21
CA GLY A 78 -2.70 8.41 -1.02
C GLY A 78 -2.43 8.57 -2.55
N PRO A 79 -3.43 8.97 -3.37
CA PRO A 79 -3.55 8.71 -4.82
C PRO A 79 -2.53 9.32 -5.81
N ARG A 80 -1.39 9.84 -5.36
CA ARG A 80 -0.56 10.71 -6.22
C ARG A 80 0.65 9.94 -6.77
N LYS A 81 0.94 10.15 -8.06
CA LYS A 81 2.21 9.72 -8.70
C LYS A 81 3.46 10.27 -8.00
N HIS A 82 3.26 11.32 -7.19
CA HIS A 82 4.25 12.00 -6.37
C HIS A 82 3.94 11.72 -4.90
N ILE A 83 4.79 10.91 -4.28
CA ILE A 83 4.62 10.42 -2.90
C ILE A 83 5.59 11.19 -2.01
N LYS A 84 5.06 11.81 -0.96
CA LYS A 84 5.90 12.39 0.11
C LYS A 84 6.07 11.36 1.20
N ILE A 85 7.31 10.98 1.47
CA ILE A 85 7.67 9.95 2.43
C ILE A 85 8.34 10.64 3.62
N LYS A 86 7.89 10.31 4.83
CA LYS A 86 8.57 10.69 6.07
C LYS A 86 9.19 9.46 6.70
N GLY A 87 10.47 9.51 7.03
CA GLY A 87 11.19 8.39 7.66
C GLY A 87 12.25 7.78 6.74
N THR A 88 12.59 6.52 7.01
CA THR A 88 13.62 5.74 6.31
C THR A 88 13.26 4.25 6.36
N GLY A 89 13.93 3.44 5.55
CA GLY A 89 13.76 1.99 5.45
C GLY A 89 12.97 1.58 4.20
N LYS A 90 12.50 0.33 4.20
CA LYS A 90 11.80 -0.26 3.07
C LYS A 90 10.45 0.41 2.81
N PHE A 91 10.30 1.02 1.64
CA PHE A 91 9.01 1.43 1.12
C PHE A 91 8.29 0.23 0.51
N LEU A 92 6.98 0.14 0.72
CA LEU A 92 6.13 -0.92 0.19
C LEU A 92 4.87 -0.32 -0.43
N ALA A 93 4.53 -0.77 -1.64
CA ALA A 93 3.29 -0.45 -2.32
C ALA A 93 2.82 -1.61 -3.21
N TYR A 94 1.56 -1.56 -3.63
CA TYR A 94 1.06 -2.42 -4.69
C TYR A 94 0.98 -1.67 -6.02
N SER A 95 1.43 -2.32 -7.09
CA SER A 95 1.25 -1.89 -8.48
C SER A 95 0.92 -3.09 -9.37
N SER A 96 -0.22 -3.02 -10.09
CA SER A 96 -0.63 -4.09 -11.01
C SER A 96 0.24 -4.22 -12.25
N LYS A 97 1.01 -3.18 -12.58
CA LYS A 97 2.02 -3.18 -13.64
C LYS A 97 3.39 -2.94 -13.03
N LYS A 98 4.42 -3.55 -13.60
CA LYS A 98 5.80 -3.32 -13.19
C LYS A 98 6.17 -1.86 -13.45
N PRO A 99 6.71 -1.12 -12.46
CA PRO A 99 7.24 0.22 -12.69
C PRO A 99 8.36 0.20 -13.73
N LYS A 100 8.47 1.27 -14.50
CA LYS A 100 9.60 1.51 -15.41
C LYS A 100 10.82 2.00 -14.65
N GLU A 101 10.59 2.94 -13.73
CA GLU A 101 11.63 3.52 -12.88
C GLU A 101 11.02 4.22 -11.67
N ILE A 102 11.88 4.47 -10.68
CA ILE A 102 11.57 5.23 -9.48
C ILE A 102 12.63 6.32 -9.34
N MET A 103 12.17 7.55 -9.16
CA MET A 103 12.99 8.69 -8.80
C MET A 103 12.74 9.02 -7.33
N LEU A 104 13.78 8.97 -6.50
CA LEU A 104 13.74 9.28 -5.08
C LEU A 104 14.71 10.44 -4.80
N ILE A 105 14.17 11.56 -4.31
CA ILE A 105 14.96 12.78 -4.02
C ILE A 105 15.70 13.26 -5.29
N GLY A 106 15.06 13.10 -6.45
CA GLY A 106 15.63 13.51 -7.74
C GLY A 106 16.64 12.52 -8.34
N GLU A 107 16.93 11.40 -7.68
CA GLU A 107 17.86 10.37 -8.16
C GLU A 107 17.13 9.08 -8.52
N LYS A 108 17.60 8.40 -9.57
CA LYS A 108 17.05 7.09 -9.97
C LYS A 108 17.49 6.02 -8.98
N VAL A 109 16.54 5.24 -8.45
CA VAL A 109 16.83 4.15 -7.51
C VAL A 109 16.42 2.79 -8.06
N GLU A 110 17.13 1.76 -7.60
CA GLU A 110 16.73 0.37 -7.84
C GLU A 110 15.49 0.02 -7.01
N PHE A 111 14.74 -0.97 -7.50
CA PHE A 111 13.53 -1.45 -6.85
C PHE A 111 13.31 -2.93 -7.14
N GLU A 112 12.58 -3.57 -6.23
CA GLU A 112 12.09 -4.93 -6.40
C GLU A 112 10.61 -4.89 -6.79
N TRP A 113 10.23 -5.72 -7.77
CA TRP A 113 8.83 -5.92 -8.14
C TRP A 113 8.56 -7.40 -8.39
N SER A 114 7.59 -7.96 -7.67
CA SER A 114 7.17 -9.35 -7.80
C SER A 114 5.90 -9.49 -8.64
N SER A 115 5.66 -10.69 -9.16
CA SER A 115 4.50 -10.99 -10.01
C SER A 115 3.14 -10.78 -9.34
N ASN A 116 3.09 -10.77 -8.00
CA ASN A 116 1.87 -10.42 -7.23
C ASN A 116 1.63 -8.90 -7.14
N GLY A 117 2.47 -8.07 -7.78
CA GLY A 117 2.35 -6.62 -7.80
C GLY A 117 2.99 -5.90 -6.61
N THR A 118 3.69 -6.61 -5.71
CA THR A 118 4.41 -5.96 -4.61
C THR A 118 5.62 -5.20 -5.16
N LEU A 119 5.67 -3.91 -4.86
CA LEU A 119 6.76 -3.01 -5.18
C LEU A 119 7.49 -2.62 -3.90
N SER A 120 8.82 -2.72 -3.89
CA SER A 120 9.62 -2.21 -2.78
C SER A 120 10.94 -1.56 -3.19
N PHE A 121 11.40 -0.59 -2.40
CA PHE A 121 12.69 0.06 -2.55
C PHE A 121 13.10 0.70 -1.22
N GLU A 122 14.39 0.96 -1.03
CA GLU A 122 14.90 1.56 0.20
C GLU A 122 14.81 3.09 0.20
N VAL A 123 14.38 3.65 1.33
CA VAL A 123 14.31 5.10 1.56
C VAL A 123 15.40 5.49 2.54
N PRO A 124 16.39 6.32 2.14
CA PRO A 124 17.47 6.71 3.04
C PRO A 124 16.99 7.70 4.10
N TRP A 125 17.69 7.74 5.24
CA TRP A 125 17.46 8.75 6.26
C TRP A 125 18.07 10.09 5.84
N ILE A 126 17.22 11.10 5.69
CA ILE A 126 17.65 12.45 5.27
C ILE A 126 17.53 13.51 6.38
N GLY A 127 17.68 13.08 7.64
CA GLY A 127 17.67 13.99 8.79
C GLY A 127 16.27 14.55 9.10
N GLY A 128 15.23 13.73 9.00
CA GLY A 128 13.85 14.11 9.37
C GLY A 128 13.10 14.95 8.34
N LYS A 129 13.72 15.26 7.19
CA LYS A 129 13.06 15.89 6.04
C LYS A 129 12.14 14.89 5.33
N LEU A 130 11.26 15.41 4.47
CA LEU A 130 10.41 14.60 3.58
C LEU A 130 11.20 14.22 2.32
N SER A 131 11.14 12.94 1.96
CA SER A 131 11.64 12.44 0.69
C SER A 131 10.52 12.49 -0.35
N ASP A 132 10.80 13.05 -1.52
CA ASP A 132 9.88 13.02 -2.66
C ASP A 132 10.21 11.81 -3.54
N ALA A 133 9.19 10.98 -3.81
CA ALA A 133 9.30 9.81 -4.67
C ALA A 133 8.33 9.90 -5.85
N ILE A 134 8.81 9.64 -7.06
CA ILE A 134 8.03 9.57 -8.30
C ILE A 134 8.16 8.17 -8.88
N ILE A 135 7.02 7.53 -9.11
CA ILE A 135 6.96 6.18 -9.66
C ILE A 135 6.36 6.26 -11.07
N SER A 136 7.14 5.86 -12.06
CA SER A 136 6.73 5.86 -13.46
C SER A 136 6.20 4.49 -13.85
N ILE A 137 4.93 4.41 -14.23
CA ILE A 137 4.25 3.19 -14.67
C ILE A 137 3.69 3.43 -16.09
N SER A 138 3.80 2.42 -16.95
CA SER A 138 3.18 2.39 -18.28
C SER A 138 2.39 1.13 -18.48
#